data_AF-A0AAW0EUL8-F1
#
_entry.id   AF-A0AAW0EUL8-F1
#
_cell.length_a   1.000
_cell.length_b   1.000
_cell.length_c   1.000
_cell.angle_alpha   90.00
_cell.angle_beta   90.00
_cell.angle_gamma   90.00
#
_symmetry.space_group_name_H-M   'P 1'
#
loop_
_entity.id
_entity.type
_entity.pdbx_description
1 polymer ?
#
loop_
_entity_poly.entity_id
_entity_poly.type
_entity_poly.pdbx_seq_one_letter_code
_entity_poly.pdbx_strand_id
1 'polypeptide(L)'
;MRRPREPAPGECCGSGCTRCVWDVFYDELARFEDFIAKGGVEEESHDSSDEEEPASYVGSVVVKFIDAPATGAVASDSSREWERAEMTSRGFFPVDAVELVGCSEQSFSPHTPGISVVHLHTSGKAKAMLPGDVVEVLVPNSRGTGEGDDVERLCRALHLDATTWCELHRSPFVPEDHFPPWLPLRKPVSLRQLLSLYVDISSSSYLLHQSFFEGLLRVYNNTRHVTSSTTTAAAPDPERVRLLEICASTDKGPRLLRTLANSSAPLCYPSLVDVLEVFSFVRIPLDRLLEVSGPLQTRKYSLANWIPATMPPTPLQLCMREVCARRSPTSGTPPAAALGDEPRRLARLFNDAAQSASRDHSHFFFGHTSHPICSAARGAAPPVTHSRCLYVGFSLFGTSLFAQQLQAGCTALCDPALAKSARGPLLLVGCGTGIAPLMAALRQLMMRRASFDAGSPPFPCWVFYGARTKAELMYHEAIQQAVRAGAVAHYEYALSRESDPGQHGRHVTDLVKRHRETVAGALQAAGQAFVCGPATALQGVRQLIKRDLLAEPDDDDSVQEQRLLLLEEAGRLNFDIWSTGNIFE
;
A
#
# COMPACT_ATOMS: atom_id res chain seq x y z
N MET A 1 -15.67 -13.66 25.46
CA MET A 1 -14.92 -13.10 24.31
C MET A 1 -15.93 -12.57 23.32
N ARG A 2 -15.70 -11.38 22.77
CA ARG A 2 -16.56 -10.79 21.73
C ARG A 2 -16.23 -11.38 20.36
N ARG A 3 -17.24 -11.53 19.51
CA ARG A 3 -17.02 -11.87 18.10
C ARG A 3 -16.39 -10.66 17.40
N PRO A 4 -15.31 -10.83 16.63
CA PRO A 4 -14.71 -9.72 15.89
C PRO A 4 -15.64 -9.23 14.78
N ARG A 5 -15.56 -7.93 14.45
CA ARG A 5 -16.37 -7.28 13.40
C ARG A 5 -15.74 -7.49 12.02
N GLU A 6 -16.55 -7.83 11.05
CA GLU A 6 -16.11 -7.96 9.66
C GLU A 6 -15.68 -6.59 9.09
N PRO A 7 -14.49 -6.46 8.47
CA PRO A 7 -14.03 -5.20 7.91
C PRO A 7 -14.92 -4.66 6.79
N ALA A 8 -15.14 -3.34 6.76
CA ALA A 8 -15.93 -2.70 5.70
C ALA A 8 -15.15 -2.64 4.35
N PRO A 9 -15.84 -2.53 3.18
CA PRO A 9 -15.21 -2.50 1.85
C PRO A 9 -14.13 -1.40 1.64
N GLY A 10 -14.11 -0.37 2.48
CA GLY A 10 -13.13 0.73 2.45
C GLY A 10 -12.00 0.62 3.49
N GLU A 11 -12.08 -0.30 4.44
CA GLU A 11 -11.08 -0.45 5.52
C GLU A 11 -9.83 -1.21 5.05
N CYS A 12 -9.94 -1.98 3.97
CA CYS A 12 -8.80 -2.67 3.38
C CYS A 12 -7.96 -1.74 2.52
N CYS A 13 -6.64 -1.75 2.77
CA CYS A 13 -5.62 -1.03 2.01
C CYS A 13 -5.65 -1.30 0.49
N GLY A 14 -6.19 -2.44 0.03
CA GLY A 14 -6.15 -2.85 -1.38
C GLY A 14 -4.75 -3.17 -1.91
N SER A 15 -3.74 -3.25 -1.04
CA SER A 15 -2.33 -3.29 -1.44
C SER A 15 -1.79 -4.70 -1.70
N GLY A 16 -2.60 -5.75 -1.54
CA GLY A 16 -2.08 -7.11 -1.38
C GLY A 16 -1.15 -7.18 -0.15
N CYS A 17 -1.59 -6.57 0.95
CA CYS A 17 -0.84 -6.52 2.20
C CYS A 17 -0.58 -7.98 2.68
N THR A 18 0.65 -8.38 3.06
CA THR A 18 0.99 -9.66 3.74
C THR A 18 0.20 -9.92 5.02
N ARG A 19 -0.38 -8.87 5.61
CA ARG A 19 -1.34 -8.89 6.73
C ARG A 19 -2.27 -7.68 6.58
N CYS A 20 -3.52 -7.89 6.18
CA CYS A 20 -4.52 -6.86 5.97
C CYS A 20 -5.54 -6.82 7.11
N VAL A 21 -6.45 -5.83 7.09
CA VAL A 21 -7.55 -5.73 8.07
C VAL A 21 -8.36 -7.03 8.14
N TRP A 22 -8.49 -7.73 7.02
CA TRP A 22 -9.12 -9.04 6.96
C TRP A 22 -8.31 -10.14 7.63
N ASP A 23 -6.98 -10.07 7.60
CA ASP A 23 -6.13 -11.05 8.30
C ASP A 23 -6.23 -10.88 9.82
N VAL A 24 -6.29 -9.63 10.29
CA VAL A 24 -6.56 -9.34 11.71
C VAL A 24 -7.92 -9.89 12.10
N PHE A 25 -8.97 -9.54 11.36
CA PHE A 25 -10.32 -10.06 11.57
C PHE A 25 -10.36 -11.60 11.61
N TYR A 26 -9.70 -12.27 10.67
CA TYR A 26 -9.70 -13.72 10.60
C TYR A 26 -8.83 -14.41 11.65
N ASP A 27 -7.73 -13.79 12.09
CA ASP A 27 -6.93 -14.26 13.23
C ASP A 27 -7.76 -14.17 14.51
N GLU A 28 -8.45 -13.04 14.71
CA GLU A 28 -9.37 -12.83 15.82
C GLU A 28 -10.56 -13.78 15.74
N LEU A 29 -11.10 -14.01 14.55
CA LEU A 29 -12.23 -14.91 14.34
C LEU A 29 -11.82 -16.34 14.65
N ALA A 30 -10.62 -16.76 14.22
CA ALA A 30 -10.08 -18.07 14.57
C ALA A 30 -9.86 -18.22 16.08
N ARG A 31 -9.34 -17.18 16.76
CA ARG A 31 -9.21 -17.18 18.23
C ARG A 31 -10.58 -17.25 18.92
N PHE A 32 -11.57 -16.56 18.38
CA PHE A 32 -12.95 -16.57 18.86
C PHE A 32 -13.60 -17.95 18.67
N GLU A 33 -13.49 -18.55 17.48
CA GLU A 33 -13.99 -19.89 17.17
C GLU A 33 -13.35 -20.95 18.08
N ASP A 34 -12.03 -20.89 18.29
CA ASP A 34 -11.30 -21.76 19.23
C ASP A 34 -11.77 -21.56 20.68
N PHE A 35 -12.07 -20.33 21.06
CA PHE A 35 -12.59 -20.00 22.39
C PHE A 35 -13.99 -20.58 22.61
N ILE A 36 -14.90 -20.43 21.64
CA ILE A 36 -16.25 -21.03 21.68
C ILE A 36 -16.16 -22.56 21.68
N ALA A 37 -15.31 -23.15 20.84
CA ALA A 37 -15.12 -24.60 20.78
C ALA A 37 -14.62 -25.20 22.10
N LYS A 38 -13.92 -24.42 22.93
CA LYS A 38 -13.44 -24.80 24.28
C LYS A 38 -14.47 -24.53 25.38
N GLY A 39 -15.71 -24.21 25.03
CA GLY A 39 -16.80 -23.93 25.97
C GLY A 39 -16.83 -22.50 26.48
N GLY A 40 -16.13 -21.58 25.83
CA GLY A 40 -16.24 -20.15 26.09
C GLY A 40 -17.61 -19.60 25.72
N VAL A 41 -18.05 -18.56 26.43
CA VAL A 41 -19.35 -17.90 26.20
C VAL A 41 -19.11 -16.60 25.43
N GLU A 42 -19.87 -16.41 24.35
CA GLU A 42 -19.91 -15.16 23.60
C GLU A 42 -20.49 -14.06 24.48
N GLU A 43 -19.79 -12.93 24.56
CA GLU A 43 -20.31 -11.74 25.25
C GLU A 43 -21.26 -10.99 24.33
N GLU A 44 -22.54 -10.88 24.70
CA GLU A 44 -23.49 -10.03 23.99
C GLU A 44 -23.09 -8.55 24.15
N SER A 45 -22.97 -7.85 23.02
CA SER A 45 -22.73 -6.40 22.98
C SER A 45 -24.03 -5.66 23.31
N HIS A 46 -24.05 -4.95 24.44
CA HIS A 46 -24.90 -3.77 24.59
C HIS A 46 -24.17 -2.58 23.95
N ASP A 47 -24.24 -2.46 22.64
CA ASP A 47 -23.79 -1.23 21.96
C ASP A 47 -24.84 -0.14 22.12
N SER A 48 -24.55 0.79 23.03
CA SER A 48 -25.09 2.14 22.96
C SER A 48 -24.21 2.95 22.01
N SER A 49 -24.85 3.54 20.99
CA SER A 49 -24.37 4.48 19.96
C SER A 49 -23.51 3.92 18.81
N ASP A 50 -24.14 3.84 17.63
CA ASP A 50 -23.60 4.20 16.31
C ASP A 50 -22.33 3.48 15.79
N GLU A 51 -22.21 2.15 15.95
CA GLU A 51 -21.36 1.38 15.04
C GLU A 51 -22.15 1.07 13.76
N GLU A 52 -21.89 1.84 12.69
CA GLU A 52 -22.48 1.62 11.35
C GLU A 52 -22.18 0.18 10.89
N GLU A 53 -23.24 -0.62 10.66
CA GLU A 53 -23.10 -1.89 9.94
C GLU A 53 -22.31 -1.64 8.63
N PRO A 54 -21.37 -2.53 8.26
CA PRO A 54 -20.59 -2.34 7.05
C PRO A 54 -21.53 -2.20 5.84
N ALA A 55 -21.43 -1.07 5.14
CA ALA A 55 -22.33 -0.74 4.04
C ALA A 55 -22.31 -1.84 2.96
N SER A 56 -23.41 -2.58 2.85
CA SER A 56 -23.62 -3.56 1.79
C SER A 56 -24.18 -2.86 0.56
N TYR A 57 -23.39 -2.81 -0.52
CA TYR A 57 -23.80 -2.21 -1.78
C TYR A 57 -24.59 -3.16 -2.68
N VAL A 58 -24.93 -4.37 -2.20
CA VAL A 58 -25.60 -5.38 -3.02
C VAL A 58 -26.98 -4.89 -3.46
N GLY A 59 -27.19 -4.86 -4.77
CA GLY A 59 -28.43 -4.44 -5.42
C GLY A 59 -28.61 -2.93 -5.56
N SER A 60 -27.60 -2.12 -5.25
CA SER A 60 -27.72 -0.66 -5.27
C SER A 60 -27.30 -0.01 -6.60
N VAL A 61 -26.62 -0.75 -7.48
CA VAL A 61 -26.10 -0.21 -8.75
C VAL A 61 -27.00 -0.63 -9.91
N VAL A 62 -27.40 0.34 -10.74
CA VAL A 62 -28.09 0.10 -12.01
C VAL A 62 -27.22 0.64 -13.14
N VAL A 63 -26.83 -0.24 -14.07
CA VAL A 63 -26.07 0.15 -15.26
C VAL A 63 -27.04 0.39 -16.42
N LYS A 64 -27.03 1.62 -16.97
CA LYS A 64 -27.76 1.96 -18.18
C LYS A 64 -26.78 2.16 -19.33
N PHE A 65 -26.84 1.28 -20.34
CA PHE A 65 -26.07 1.47 -21.57
C PHE A 65 -26.68 2.61 -22.41
N ILE A 66 -25.81 3.45 -22.97
CA ILE A 66 -26.19 4.66 -23.72
C ILE A 66 -25.35 4.77 -24.99
N ASP A 67 -25.81 5.59 -25.93
CA ASP A 67 -25.00 5.98 -27.09
C ASP A 67 -23.84 6.89 -26.66
N ALA A 68 -22.77 6.89 -27.46
CA ALA A 68 -21.65 7.79 -27.25
C ALA A 68 -22.12 9.27 -27.31
N PRO A 69 -21.68 10.14 -26.38
CA PRO A 69 -22.08 11.54 -26.37
C PRO A 69 -21.74 12.27 -27.69
N ALA A 70 -22.64 13.11 -28.18
CA ALA A 70 -22.51 13.80 -29.48
C ALA A 70 -21.41 14.89 -29.51
N THR A 71 -20.87 15.31 -28.36
CA THR A 71 -19.83 16.34 -28.26
C THR A 71 -18.43 15.73 -28.36
N GLY A 72 -17.79 15.91 -29.53
CA GLY A 72 -16.33 15.93 -29.66
C GLY A 72 -15.62 14.59 -29.82
N ALA A 73 -15.59 14.11 -31.06
CA ALA A 73 -14.60 13.21 -31.67
C ALA A 73 -13.64 12.44 -30.74
N VAL A 74 -13.82 11.12 -30.70
CA VAL A 74 -12.86 10.14 -30.23
C VAL A 74 -11.65 10.13 -31.18
N ALA A 75 -10.76 11.10 -31.04
CA ALA A 75 -9.36 10.97 -31.40
C ALA A 75 -8.62 10.51 -30.13
N SER A 76 -7.50 9.79 -30.24
CA SER A 76 -6.73 9.32 -29.08
C SER A 76 -6.34 10.44 -28.09
N ASP A 77 -6.27 11.69 -28.55
CA ASP A 77 -6.03 12.87 -27.71
C ASP A 77 -7.22 13.23 -26.80
N SER A 78 -8.48 13.07 -27.24
CA SER A 78 -9.65 13.44 -26.43
C SER A 78 -9.88 12.51 -25.23
N SER A 79 -9.47 11.24 -25.33
CA SER A 79 -9.53 10.30 -24.20
C SER A 79 -8.56 10.68 -23.09
N ARG A 80 -7.35 11.13 -23.43
CA ARG A 80 -6.33 11.55 -22.44
C ARG A 80 -6.67 12.89 -21.82
N GLU A 81 -7.24 13.81 -22.60
CA GLU A 81 -7.75 15.08 -22.08
C GLU A 81 -8.87 14.88 -21.07
N TRP A 82 -9.84 14.00 -21.38
CA TRP A 82 -10.90 13.65 -20.45
C TRP A 82 -10.36 13.03 -19.17
N GLU A 83 -9.43 12.06 -19.29
CA GLU A 83 -8.82 11.42 -18.12
C GLU A 83 -8.10 12.45 -17.25
N ARG A 84 -7.29 13.33 -17.85
CA ARG A 84 -6.59 14.39 -17.13
C ARG A 84 -7.58 15.34 -16.43
N ALA A 85 -8.64 15.75 -17.12
CA ALA A 85 -9.67 16.60 -16.54
C ALA A 85 -10.37 15.91 -15.36
N GLU A 86 -10.66 14.62 -15.51
CA GLU A 86 -11.28 13.82 -14.47
C GLU A 86 -10.41 13.70 -13.24
N MET A 87 -9.15 13.31 -13.42
CA MET A 87 -8.19 13.19 -12.33
C MET A 87 -7.95 14.54 -11.64
N THR A 88 -7.86 15.62 -12.42
CA THR A 88 -7.70 16.98 -11.87
C THR A 88 -8.90 17.38 -11.01
N SER A 89 -10.13 17.05 -11.44
CA SER A 89 -11.34 17.32 -10.65
C SER A 89 -11.36 16.59 -9.30
N ARG A 90 -10.66 15.44 -9.22
CA ARG A 90 -10.45 14.64 -8.01
C ARG A 90 -9.20 15.04 -7.21
N GLY A 91 -8.51 16.11 -7.60
CA GLY A 91 -7.31 16.61 -6.90
C GLY A 91 -6.01 15.89 -7.26
N PHE A 92 -5.98 15.16 -8.37
CA PHE A 92 -4.81 14.43 -8.87
C PHE A 92 -4.23 15.10 -10.12
N PHE A 93 -2.91 15.27 -10.13
CA PHE A 93 -2.18 15.95 -11.19
C PHE A 93 -1.29 14.97 -11.94
N PRO A 94 -1.14 15.11 -13.27
CA PRO A 94 -0.30 14.22 -14.04
C PRO A 94 1.17 14.31 -13.60
N VAL A 95 1.86 13.18 -13.66
CA VAL A 95 3.33 13.12 -13.61
C VAL A 95 3.84 13.24 -15.04
N ASP A 96 4.55 14.33 -15.30
CA ASP A 96 5.06 14.68 -16.62
C ASP A 96 6.31 13.89 -16.99
N ALA A 97 7.14 13.55 -15.99
CA ALA A 97 8.32 12.73 -16.17
C ALA A 97 8.69 11.98 -14.88
N VAL A 98 9.31 10.81 -15.06
CA VAL A 98 9.93 10.02 -13.98
C VAL A 98 11.42 9.91 -14.26
N GLU A 99 12.24 10.33 -13.30
CA GLU A 99 13.69 10.33 -13.41
C GLU A 99 14.30 9.43 -12.32
N LEU A 100 15.23 8.55 -12.71
CA LEU A 100 15.98 7.75 -11.77
C LEU A 100 17.14 8.56 -11.19
N VAL A 101 17.13 8.75 -9.87
CA VAL A 101 18.20 9.43 -9.13
C VAL A 101 19.29 8.45 -8.72
N GLY A 102 18.89 7.24 -8.30
CA GLY A 102 19.81 6.19 -7.91
C GLY A 102 19.11 4.86 -7.66
N CYS A 103 19.86 3.77 -7.78
CA CYS A 103 19.38 2.42 -7.50
C CYS A 103 20.45 1.63 -6.76
N SER A 104 20.05 0.81 -5.78
CA SER A 104 20.97 -0.07 -5.06
C SER A 104 21.49 -1.23 -5.90
N GLU A 105 20.84 -1.53 -7.03
CA GLU A 105 21.18 -2.61 -7.96
C GLU A 105 21.55 -2.04 -9.33
N GLN A 106 22.58 -2.59 -9.95
CA GLN A 106 23.03 -2.17 -11.29
C GLN A 106 22.06 -2.62 -12.41
N SER A 107 21.46 -3.79 -12.24
CA SER A 107 20.49 -4.37 -13.18
C SER A 107 19.25 -4.82 -12.43
N PHE A 108 18.06 -4.55 -13.00
CA PHE A 108 16.81 -4.98 -12.38
C PHE A 108 16.71 -6.51 -12.34
N SER A 109 16.46 -7.05 -11.15
CA SER A 109 16.11 -8.46 -10.93
C SER A 109 14.86 -8.54 -10.06
N PRO A 110 13.77 -9.19 -10.51
CA PRO A 110 12.56 -9.36 -9.70
C PRO A 110 12.75 -10.32 -8.52
N HIS A 111 13.83 -11.11 -8.50
CA HIS A 111 14.17 -12.00 -7.39
C HIS A 111 14.76 -11.23 -6.20
N THR A 112 15.44 -10.12 -6.50
CA THR A 112 16.15 -9.28 -5.53
C THR A 112 15.88 -7.81 -5.87
N PRO A 113 14.63 -7.34 -5.74
CA PRO A 113 14.31 -5.97 -6.12
C PRO A 113 15.06 -4.99 -5.21
N GLY A 114 15.90 -4.15 -5.81
CA GLY A 114 16.66 -3.11 -5.13
C GLY A 114 15.80 -1.96 -4.60
N ILE A 115 16.45 -1.03 -3.92
CA ILE A 115 15.87 0.27 -3.56
C ILE A 115 16.14 1.24 -4.70
N SER A 116 15.12 1.96 -5.14
CA SER A 116 15.21 3.03 -6.14
C SER A 116 14.84 4.37 -5.50
N VAL A 117 15.63 5.38 -5.80
CA VAL A 117 15.32 6.78 -5.54
C VAL A 117 14.92 7.41 -6.87
N VAL A 118 13.72 7.98 -6.92
CA VAL A 118 13.15 8.53 -8.15
C VAL A 118 12.63 9.93 -7.93
N HIS A 119 12.68 10.74 -8.97
CA HIS A 119 12.05 12.05 -9.07
C HIS A 119 10.79 11.95 -9.90
N LEU A 120 9.68 12.43 -9.34
CA LEU A 120 8.43 12.63 -10.06
C LEU A 120 8.30 14.11 -10.39
N HIS A 121 8.33 14.43 -11.68
CA HIS A 121 8.09 15.79 -12.18
C HIS A 121 6.60 15.95 -12.43
N THR A 122 6.02 17.03 -11.91
CA THR A 122 4.59 17.33 -12.06
C THR A 122 4.35 18.82 -12.11
N SER A 123 3.40 19.25 -12.95
CA SER A 123 2.91 20.62 -12.98
C SER A 123 1.92 20.95 -11.85
N GLY A 124 1.55 19.96 -11.03
CA GLY A 124 0.59 20.12 -9.94
C GLY A 124 1.11 21.08 -8.86
N LYS A 125 0.24 21.97 -8.38
CA LYS A 125 0.56 22.89 -7.28
C LYS A 125 0.12 22.29 -5.94
N ALA A 126 1.08 21.95 -5.10
CA ALA A 126 0.84 21.50 -3.74
C ALA A 126 0.74 22.67 -2.76
N LYS A 127 0.20 22.40 -1.55
CA LYS A 127 0.44 23.24 -0.38
C LYS A 127 1.94 23.23 -0.01
N ALA A 128 2.35 24.11 0.89
CA ALA A 128 3.69 24.07 1.45
C ALA A 128 3.95 22.71 2.09
N MET A 129 5.04 22.06 1.66
CA MET A 129 5.42 20.74 2.12
C MET A 129 6.12 20.82 3.49
N LEU A 130 5.79 19.89 4.38
CA LEU A 130 6.48 19.62 5.63
C LEU A 130 7.42 18.42 5.47
N PRO A 131 8.55 18.35 6.21
CA PRO A 131 9.26 17.10 6.40
C PRO A 131 8.33 16.01 6.92
N GLY A 132 8.39 14.82 6.33
CA GLY A 132 7.50 13.71 6.69
C GLY A 132 6.15 13.72 5.97
N ASP A 133 5.89 14.69 5.08
CA ASP A 133 4.70 14.66 4.24
C ASP A 133 4.68 13.44 3.31
N VAL A 134 3.46 13.02 2.99
CA VAL A 134 3.16 11.85 2.17
C VAL A 134 2.47 12.32 0.90
N VAL A 135 2.96 11.84 -0.25
CA VAL A 135 2.28 12.00 -1.54
C VAL A 135 1.46 10.75 -1.86
N GLU A 136 0.30 10.96 -2.46
CA GLU A 136 -0.51 9.90 -3.04
C GLU A 136 -0.13 9.71 -4.50
N VAL A 137 0.10 8.48 -4.94
CA VAL A 137 0.36 8.15 -6.35
C VAL A 137 -0.73 7.21 -6.85
N LEU A 138 -1.43 7.61 -7.91
CA LEU A 138 -2.45 6.80 -8.57
C LEU A 138 -1.94 6.38 -9.95
N VAL A 139 -2.16 5.10 -10.27
CA VAL A 139 -1.90 4.52 -11.59
C VAL A 139 -3.25 3.98 -12.08
N PRO A 140 -3.74 4.35 -13.27
CA PRO A 140 -4.90 3.71 -13.88
C PRO A 140 -4.64 2.23 -14.15
N ASN A 141 -5.70 1.42 -14.16
CA ASN A 141 -5.56 -0.01 -14.47
C ASN A 141 -5.16 -0.24 -15.94
N SER A 142 -5.78 0.50 -16.87
CA SER A 142 -5.49 0.34 -18.30
C SER A 142 -4.12 0.92 -18.65
N ARG A 143 -3.40 0.19 -19.50
CA ARG A 143 -2.10 0.53 -20.07
C ARG A 143 -2.22 0.93 -21.54
N GLY A 144 -3.45 1.01 -22.06
CA GLY A 144 -3.76 1.34 -23.45
C GLY A 144 -4.72 0.34 -24.09
N THR A 145 -4.66 0.22 -25.41
CA THR A 145 -5.48 -0.71 -26.19
C THR A 145 -4.65 -1.93 -26.59
N GLY A 146 -5.08 -3.14 -26.23
CA GLY A 146 -4.41 -4.38 -26.66
C GLY A 146 -4.83 -5.61 -25.87
N GLU A 147 -4.49 -6.80 -26.39
CA GLU A 147 -4.94 -8.09 -25.83
C GLU A 147 -4.46 -8.38 -24.41
N GLY A 148 -3.33 -7.79 -24.00
CA GLY A 148 -2.77 -7.91 -22.64
C GLY A 148 -3.14 -6.76 -21.70
N ASP A 149 -4.06 -5.88 -22.08
CA ASP A 149 -4.61 -4.85 -21.21
C ASP A 149 -5.68 -5.47 -20.29
N ASP A 150 -5.53 -5.31 -18.98
CA ASP A 150 -6.40 -5.98 -18.00
C ASP A 150 -7.85 -5.45 -18.05
N VAL A 151 -8.06 -4.20 -18.44
CA VAL A 151 -9.41 -3.64 -18.62
C VAL A 151 -10.08 -4.24 -19.86
N GLU A 152 -9.37 -4.37 -20.97
CA GLU A 152 -9.87 -5.05 -22.18
C GLU A 152 -10.19 -6.52 -21.93
N ARG A 153 -9.31 -7.22 -21.20
CA ARG A 153 -9.54 -8.61 -20.80
C ARG A 153 -10.78 -8.72 -19.92
N LEU A 154 -10.93 -7.82 -18.95
CA LEU A 154 -12.09 -7.83 -18.05
C LEU A 154 -13.39 -7.58 -18.82
N CYS A 155 -13.42 -6.59 -19.72
CA CYS A 155 -14.58 -6.37 -20.58
C CYS A 155 -14.93 -7.61 -21.40
N ARG A 156 -13.94 -8.30 -22.00
CA ARG A 156 -14.16 -9.56 -22.73
C ARG A 156 -14.70 -10.67 -21.83
N ALA A 157 -14.16 -10.83 -20.61
CA ALA A 157 -14.65 -11.80 -19.64
C ALA A 157 -16.11 -11.54 -19.22
N LEU A 158 -16.53 -10.27 -19.24
CA LEU A 158 -17.92 -9.84 -19.01
C LEU A 158 -18.79 -9.89 -20.28
N HIS A 159 -18.24 -10.28 -21.43
CA HIS A 159 -18.88 -10.22 -22.74
C HIS A 159 -19.35 -8.80 -23.15
N LEU A 160 -18.55 -7.79 -22.81
CA LEU A 160 -18.77 -6.38 -23.12
C LEU A 160 -17.62 -5.80 -23.95
N ASP A 161 -17.88 -4.72 -24.69
CA ASP A 161 -16.85 -3.97 -25.42
C ASP A 161 -16.40 -2.76 -24.59
N ALA A 162 -15.10 -2.58 -24.38
CA ALA A 162 -14.55 -1.51 -23.55
C ALA A 162 -14.89 -0.09 -24.06
N THR A 163 -15.27 0.07 -25.33
CA THR A 163 -15.72 1.33 -25.93
C THR A 163 -17.20 1.64 -25.70
N THR A 164 -17.96 0.67 -25.17
CA THR A 164 -19.38 0.85 -24.83
C THR A 164 -19.54 1.95 -23.78
N TRP A 165 -20.56 2.78 -23.95
CA TRP A 165 -20.90 3.85 -23.01
C TRP A 165 -22.01 3.43 -22.06
N CYS A 166 -21.91 3.90 -20.81
CA CYS A 166 -22.92 3.68 -19.79
C CYS A 166 -23.06 4.87 -18.84
N GLU A 167 -24.17 4.88 -18.11
CA GLU A 167 -24.43 5.74 -16.96
C GLU A 167 -24.83 4.86 -15.77
N LEU A 168 -24.30 5.17 -14.57
CA LEU A 168 -24.63 4.46 -13.35
C LEU A 168 -25.72 5.21 -12.57
N HIS A 169 -26.72 4.47 -12.10
CA HIS A 169 -27.83 5.01 -11.32
C HIS A 169 -27.98 4.24 -10.02
N ARG A 170 -28.63 4.88 -9.05
CA ARG A 170 -29.08 4.21 -7.83
C ARG A 170 -30.26 3.29 -8.15
N SER A 171 -30.25 2.11 -7.56
CA SER A 171 -31.42 1.24 -7.53
C SER A 171 -32.54 1.91 -6.73
N PRO A 172 -33.79 1.87 -7.21
CA PRO A 172 -34.93 2.38 -6.44
C PRO A 172 -35.35 1.43 -5.30
N PHE A 173 -34.70 0.24 -5.22
CA PHE A 173 -35.06 -0.82 -4.28
C PHE A 173 -34.15 -0.89 -3.04
N VAL A 174 -33.15 0.00 -2.95
CA VAL A 174 -32.17 0.06 -1.86
C VAL A 174 -32.08 1.52 -1.38
N PRO A 175 -31.81 1.80 -0.09
CA PRO A 175 -31.75 3.19 0.39
C PRO A 175 -30.69 4.04 -0.34
N GLU A 176 -30.91 5.37 -0.40
CA GLU A 176 -30.14 6.27 -1.28
C GLU A 176 -28.64 6.42 -0.91
N ASP A 177 -28.32 6.19 0.35
CA ASP A 177 -26.97 6.17 0.93
C ASP A 177 -26.17 4.92 0.60
N HIS A 178 -26.80 3.85 0.10
CA HIS A 178 -26.16 2.59 -0.24
C HIS A 178 -25.60 2.54 -1.67
N PHE A 179 -25.32 3.67 -2.32
CA PHE A 179 -24.63 3.68 -3.62
C PHE A 179 -23.11 3.78 -3.40
N PRO A 180 -22.27 2.95 -4.05
CA PRO A 180 -20.82 3.00 -3.88
C PRO A 180 -20.26 4.42 -4.13
N PRO A 181 -19.70 5.10 -3.12
CA PRO A 181 -19.38 6.53 -3.21
C PRO A 181 -18.25 6.84 -4.18
N TRP A 182 -17.44 5.84 -4.55
CA TRP A 182 -16.38 5.99 -5.53
C TRP A 182 -16.85 5.85 -6.98
N LEU A 183 -18.06 5.36 -7.23
CA LEU A 183 -18.57 5.18 -8.59
C LEU A 183 -19.15 6.49 -9.14
N PRO A 184 -18.98 6.78 -10.44
CA PRO A 184 -19.49 8.00 -11.04
C PRO A 184 -21.02 7.92 -11.23
N LEU A 185 -21.77 8.58 -10.35
CA LEU A 185 -23.23 8.62 -10.40
C LEU A 185 -23.75 9.56 -11.49
N ARG A 186 -24.69 9.09 -12.32
CA ARG A 186 -25.38 9.87 -13.38
C ARG A 186 -24.42 10.61 -14.31
N LYS A 187 -23.28 9.99 -14.58
CA LYS A 187 -22.24 10.55 -15.43
C LYS A 187 -21.96 9.59 -16.60
N PRO A 188 -22.10 10.05 -17.85
CA PRO A 188 -21.71 9.29 -19.02
C PRO A 188 -20.22 8.95 -19.00
N VAL A 189 -19.89 7.65 -19.06
CA VAL A 189 -18.52 7.14 -19.14
C VAL A 189 -18.46 5.92 -20.06
N SER A 190 -17.33 5.71 -20.74
CA SER A 190 -17.08 4.42 -21.38
C SER A 190 -16.70 3.34 -20.35
N LEU A 191 -16.91 2.07 -20.66
CA LEU A 191 -16.50 0.97 -19.80
C LEU A 191 -14.99 0.98 -19.52
N ARG A 192 -14.18 1.38 -20.51
CA ARG A 192 -12.74 1.60 -20.33
C ARG A 192 -12.49 2.67 -19.26
N GLN A 193 -13.12 3.83 -19.37
CA GLN A 193 -12.93 4.91 -18.40
C GLN A 193 -13.35 4.50 -16.99
N LEU A 194 -14.50 3.84 -16.87
CA LEU A 194 -15.04 3.35 -15.60
C LEU A 194 -14.06 2.39 -14.90
N LEU A 195 -13.65 1.33 -15.60
CA LEU A 195 -12.80 0.28 -15.06
C LEU A 195 -11.33 0.70 -14.94
N SER A 196 -10.89 1.74 -15.66
CA SER A 196 -9.51 2.23 -15.57
C SER A 196 -9.27 3.14 -14.37
N LEU A 197 -10.26 3.93 -13.93
CA LEU A 197 -10.06 5.05 -13.00
C LEU A 197 -10.83 4.96 -11.68
N TYR A 198 -11.87 4.13 -11.61
CA TYR A 198 -12.75 4.09 -10.44
C TYR A 198 -12.72 2.76 -9.69
N VAL A 199 -12.50 1.64 -10.38
CA VAL A 199 -12.63 0.29 -9.79
C VAL A 199 -11.25 -0.34 -9.64
N ASP A 200 -10.96 -0.93 -8.48
CA ASP A 200 -9.76 -1.75 -8.32
C ASP A 200 -10.00 -3.11 -8.94
N ILE A 201 -9.32 -3.42 -10.06
CA ILE A 201 -9.42 -4.73 -10.73
C ILE A 201 -8.16 -5.59 -10.50
N SER A 202 -7.16 -5.04 -9.81
CA SER A 202 -5.83 -5.63 -9.69
C SER A 202 -5.59 -6.28 -8.33
N SER A 203 -6.25 -5.81 -7.27
CA SER A 203 -6.04 -6.32 -5.92
C SER A 203 -6.72 -7.67 -5.67
N SER A 204 -5.95 -8.63 -5.16
CA SER A 204 -6.47 -9.91 -4.67
C SER A 204 -7.16 -9.80 -3.31
N SER A 205 -7.09 -8.64 -2.64
CA SER A 205 -7.50 -8.48 -1.24
C SER A 205 -8.99 -8.52 -1.00
N TYR A 206 -9.84 -8.33 -2.01
CA TYR A 206 -11.29 -8.54 -1.90
C TYR A 206 -11.74 -9.79 -2.70
N LEU A 207 -10.91 -10.25 -3.63
CA LEU A 207 -11.21 -11.39 -4.51
C LEU A 207 -11.04 -12.74 -3.81
N LEU A 208 -10.07 -12.85 -2.90
CA LEU A 208 -9.79 -14.09 -2.18
C LEU A 208 -10.58 -14.17 -0.88
N HIS A 209 -11.83 -13.74 -0.94
CA HIS A 209 -12.81 -13.88 0.13
C HIS A 209 -13.93 -14.82 -0.28
N GLN A 210 -14.40 -15.60 0.69
CA GLN A 210 -15.41 -16.62 0.45
C GLN A 210 -16.74 -15.99 -0.04
N SER A 211 -17.12 -14.82 0.48
CA SER A 211 -18.32 -14.07 0.05
C SER A 211 -18.31 -13.71 -1.45
N PHE A 212 -17.15 -13.38 -2.02
CA PHE A 212 -17.01 -13.14 -3.46
C PHE A 212 -17.35 -14.41 -4.27
N PHE A 213 -16.80 -15.56 -3.86
CA PHE A 213 -17.07 -16.85 -4.52
C PHE A 213 -18.49 -17.36 -4.30
N GLU A 214 -19.11 -17.09 -3.14
CA GLU A 214 -20.53 -17.33 -2.92
C GLU A 214 -21.39 -16.54 -3.92
N GLY A 215 -21.04 -15.27 -4.14
CA GLY A 215 -21.69 -14.42 -5.16
C GLY A 215 -21.60 -15.05 -6.56
N LEU A 216 -20.41 -15.48 -6.96
CA LEU A 216 -20.20 -16.17 -8.24
C LEU A 216 -21.00 -17.48 -8.33
N LEU A 217 -20.99 -18.31 -7.28
CA LEU A 217 -21.72 -19.57 -7.24
C LEU A 217 -23.24 -19.35 -7.33
N ARG A 218 -23.76 -18.32 -6.67
CA ARG A 218 -25.17 -17.92 -6.75
C ARG A 218 -25.56 -17.52 -8.17
N VAL A 219 -24.73 -16.71 -8.84
CA VAL A 219 -24.94 -16.32 -10.24
C VAL A 219 -24.97 -17.56 -11.15
N TYR A 220 -24.01 -18.47 -10.97
CA TYR A 220 -23.92 -19.72 -11.74
C TYR A 220 -25.17 -20.59 -11.58
N ASN A 221 -25.63 -20.81 -10.34
CA ASN A 221 -26.80 -21.62 -10.07
C ASN A 221 -28.07 -21.02 -10.70
N ASN A 222 -28.23 -19.70 -10.62
CA ASN A 222 -29.36 -19.00 -11.22
C ASN A 222 -29.39 -19.15 -12.75
N THR A 223 -28.24 -19.04 -13.43
CA THR A 223 -28.19 -19.22 -14.90
C THR A 223 -28.36 -20.69 -15.32
N ARG A 224 -27.92 -21.65 -14.50
CA ARG A 224 -28.11 -23.09 -14.74
C ARG A 224 -29.58 -23.51 -14.72
N HIS A 225 -30.38 -22.93 -13.82
CA HIS A 225 -31.82 -23.21 -13.77
C HIS A 225 -32.57 -22.69 -15.02
N VAL A 226 -32.14 -21.56 -15.59
CA VAL A 226 -32.75 -20.94 -16.78
C VAL A 226 -32.37 -21.64 -18.10
N THR A 227 -31.17 -22.20 -18.19
CA THR A 227 -30.61 -22.78 -19.44
C THR A 227 -30.98 -24.25 -19.69
N SER A 228 -31.65 -24.92 -18.73
CA SER A 228 -32.11 -26.31 -18.87
C SER A 228 -33.13 -26.55 -19.99
N SER A 229 -33.62 -25.48 -20.65
CA SER A 229 -34.66 -25.57 -21.67
C SER A 229 -34.23 -25.25 -23.11
N THR A 230 -33.07 -24.64 -23.41
CA THR A 230 -32.88 -24.10 -24.80
C THR A 230 -31.47 -23.86 -25.41
N THR A 231 -30.33 -24.34 -24.86
CA THR A 231 -29.00 -23.95 -25.44
C THR A 231 -27.97 -25.06 -25.64
N THR A 232 -27.27 -25.02 -26.78
CA THR A 232 -26.14 -25.88 -27.23
C THR A 232 -24.77 -25.45 -26.68
N ALA A 233 -24.70 -24.76 -25.54
CA ALA A 233 -23.43 -24.34 -24.96
C ALA A 233 -22.68 -25.55 -24.38
N ALA A 234 -21.36 -25.60 -24.55
CA ALA A 234 -20.52 -26.65 -23.97
C ALA A 234 -20.65 -26.63 -22.43
N ALA A 235 -20.81 -27.81 -21.82
CA ALA A 235 -20.89 -27.94 -20.38
C ALA A 235 -19.61 -27.40 -19.71
N PRO A 236 -19.72 -26.72 -18.55
CA PRO A 236 -18.55 -26.21 -17.83
C PRO A 236 -17.67 -27.37 -17.36
N ASP A 237 -16.37 -27.11 -17.26
CA ASP A 237 -15.40 -28.05 -16.70
C ASP A 237 -15.83 -28.46 -15.28
N PRO A 238 -16.19 -29.74 -15.04
CA PRO A 238 -16.66 -30.21 -13.74
C PRO A 238 -15.66 -29.93 -12.60
N GLU A 239 -14.37 -29.92 -12.91
CA GLU A 239 -13.33 -29.64 -11.92
C GLU A 239 -13.36 -28.18 -11.47
N ARG A 240 -13.54 -27.24 -12.40
CA ARG A 240 -13.62 -25.81 -12.06
C ARG A 240 -14.90 -25.47 -11.32
N VAL A 241 -16.01 -26.14 -11.64
CA VAL A 241 -17.27 -26.02 -10.86
C VAL A 241 -17.04 -26.48 -9.42
N ARG A 242 -16.42 -27.64 -9.23
CA ARG A 242 -16.08 -28.16 -7.89
C ARG A 242 -15.17 -27.20 -7.11
N LEU A 243 -14.17 -26.60 -7.76
CA LEU A 243 -13.29 -25.61 -7.12
C LEU A 243 -14.06 -24.35 -6.71
N LEU A 244 -14.99 -23.86 -7.53
CA LEU A 244 -15.86 -22.73 -7.18
C LEU A 244 -16.71 -23.05 -5.94
N GLU A 245 -17.32 -24.25 -5.89
CA GLU A 245 -18.09 -24.72 -4.73
C GLU A 245 -17.25 -24.78 -3.45
N ILE A 246 -15.99 -25.22 -3.54
CA ILE A 246 -15.08 -25.25 -2.40
C ILE A 246 -14.72 -23.83 -1.95
N CYS A 247 -14.44 -22.92 -2.87
CA CYS A 247 -14.13 -21.52 -2.53
C CYS A 247 -15.31 -20.81 -1.87
N ALA A 248 -16.54 -21.11 -2.31
CA ALA A 248 -17.78 -20.58 -1.76
C ALA A 248 -18.20 -21.26 -0.45
N SER A 249 -17.61 -22.40 -0.07
CA SER A 249 -17.99 -23.13 1.15
C SER A 249 -17.64 -22.33 2.40
N THR A 250 -18.60 -22.14 3.30
CA THR A 250 -18.39 -21.47 4.59
C THR A 250 -17.32 -22.15 5.46
N ASP A 251 -17.20 -23.48 5.36
CA ASP A 251 -16.30 -24.29 6.19
C ASP A 251 -14.90 -24.45 5.55
N LYS A 252 -14.84 -24.68 4.23
CA LYS A 252 -13.58 -24.94 3.51
C LYS A 252 -12.97 -23.69 2.85
N GLY A 253 -13.81 -22.77 2.37
CA GLY A 253 -13.43 -21.60 1.60
C GLY A 253 -12.43 -20.71 2.33
N PRO A 254 -12.71 -20.24 3.56
CA PRO A 254 -11.81 -19.37 4.29
C PRO A 254 -10.41 -19.97 4.49
N ARG A 255 -10.34 -21.27 4.84
CA ARG A 255 -9.06 -21.98 5.03
C ARG A 255 -8.28 -22.13 3.72
N LEU A 256 -8.97 -22.48 2.63
CA LEU A 256 -8.36 -22.62 1.31
C LEU A 256 -7.83 -21.28 0.80
N LEU A 257 -8.64 -20.22 0.86
CA LEU A 257 -8.27 -18.89 0.35
C LEU A 257 -7.16 -18.24 1.18
N ARG A 258 -7.18 -18.41 2.50
CA ARG A 258 -6.08 -17.97 3.39
C ARG A 258 -4.75 -18.63 3.00
N THR A 259 -4.78 -19.90 2.62
CA THR A 259 -3.59 -20.63 2.18
C THR A 259 -3.00 -20.06 0.87
N LEU A 260 -3.83 -19.50 0.00
CA LEU A 260 -3.41 -18.95 -1.30
C LEU A 260 -2.69 -17.61 -1.17
N ALA A 261 -3.22 -16.67 -0.39
CA ALA A 261 -2.72 -15.29 -0.36
C ALA A 261 -2.14 -14.83 0.99
N ASN A 262 -2.56 -15.44 2.10
CA ASN A 262 -2.33 -14.89 3.43
C ASN A 262 -1.46 -15.82 4.29
N SER A 263 -0.61 -16.63 3.63
CA SER A 263 0.43 -17.40 4.29
C SER A 263 1.78 -16.68 4.20
N SER A 264 2.76 -17.11 4.98
CA SER A 264 4.14 -16.60 4.87
C SER A 264 4.80 -16.88 3.51
N ALA A 265 4.16 -17.69 2.65
CA ALA A 265 4.57 -17.98 1.29
C ALA A 265 3.33 -18.07 0.36
N PRO A 266 2.75 -16.93 -0.05
CA PRO A 266 1.57 -16.92 -0.92
C PRO A 266 1.81 -17.69 -2.23
N LEU A 267 0.79 -18.41 -2.69
CA LEU A 267 0.84 -19.29 -3.86
C LEU A 267 0.42 -18.59 -5.16
N CYS A 268 -0.33 -17.50 -5.08
CA CYS A 268 -0.78 -16.74 -6.24
C CYS A 268 -1.24 -15.33 -5.85
N TYR A 269 -1.31 -14.44 -6.84
CA TYR A 269 -1.85 -13.08 -6.72
C TYR A 269 -2.78 -12.82 -7.92
N PRO A 270 -4.00 -13.39 -7.93
CA PRO A 270 -4.93 -13.20 -9.02
C PRO A 270 -5.48 -11.77 -9.02
N SER A 271 -5.59 -11.20 -10.21
CA SER A 271 -6.45 -10.04 -10.46
C SER A 271 -7.89 -10.49 -10.69
N LEU A 272 -8.83 -9.53 -10.73
CA LEU A 272 -10.26 -9.83 -10.91
C LEU A 272 -10.49 -10.57 -12.23
N VAL A 273 -9.81 -10.14 -13.28
CA VAL A 273 -9.92 -10.76 -14.60
C VAL A 273 -9.36 -12.18 -14.61
N ASP A 274 -8.28 -12.47 -13.88
CA ASP A 274 -7.73 -13.82 -13.78
C ASP A 274 -8.75 -14.78 -13.14
N VAL A 275 -9.48 -14.32 -12.11
CA VAL A 275 -10.53 -15.11 -11.46
C VAL A 275 -11.70 -15.37 -12.42
N LEU A 276 -12.17 -14.35 -13.12
CA LEU A 276 -13.28 -14.47 -14.06
C LEU A 276 -12.92 -15.30 -15.31
N GLU A 277 -11.67 -15.28 -15.77
CA GLU A 277 -11.21 -16.15 -16.86
C GLU A 277 -11.17 -17.63 -16.43
N VAL A 278 -10.71 -17.92 -15.20
CA VAL A 278 -10.74 -19.27 -14.62
C VAL A 278 -12.19 -19.76 -14.49
N PHE A 279 -13.09 -18.94 -13.96
CA PHE A 279 -14.51 -19.26 -13.79
C PHE A 279 -15.39 -18.67 -14.90
N SER A 280 -14.92 -18.68 -16.15
CA SER A 280 -15.57 -18.05 -17.31
C SER A 280 -16.95 -18.60 -17.68
N PHE A 281 -17.35 -19.73 -17.10
CA PHE A 281 -18.72 -20.26 -17.19
C PHE A 281 -19.73 -19.48 -16.33
N VAL A 282 -19.27 -18.63 -15.41
CA VAL A 282 -20.11 -17.74 -14.60
C VAL A 282 -20.23 -16.39 -15.31
N ARG A 283 -21.46 -16.04 -15.73
CA ARG A 283 -21.76 -14.75 -16.37
C ARG A 283 -22.20 -13.72 -15.34
N ILE A 284 -21.26 -13.14 -14.63
CA ILE A 284 -21.54 -12.05 -13.66
C ILE A 284 -21.96 -10.76 -14.40
N PRO A 285 -23.13 -10.18 -14.08
CA PRO A 285 -23.52 -8.87 -14.60
C PRO A 285 -22.59 -7.74 -14.12
N LEU A 286 -22.44 -6.68 -14.93
CA LEU A 286 -21.55 -5.56 -14.60
C LEU A 286 -22.00 -4.82 -13.32
N ASP A 287 -23.31 -4.62 -13.10
CA ASP A 287 -23.86 -4.05 -11.86
C ASP A 287 -23.37 -4.84 -10.64
N ARG A 288 -23.53 -6.17 -10.66
CA ARG A 288 -23.10 -7.04 -9.56
C ARG A 288 -21.60 -6.99 -9.32
N LEU A 289 -20.81 -6.91 -10.40
CA LEU A 289 -19.36 -6.75 -10.28
C LEU A 289 -18.99 -5.43 -9.59
N LEU A 290 -19.65 -4.33 -9.96
CA LEU A 290 -19.39 -3.00 -9.40
C LEU A 290 -19.79 -2.90 -7.93
N GLU A 291 -20.84 -3.63 -7.50
CA GLU A 291 -21.30 -3.67 -6.11
C GLU A 291 -20.30 -4.38 -5.17
N VAL A 292 -19.53 -5.34 -5.68
CA VAL A 292 -18.58 -6.15 -4.89
C VAL A 292 -17.12 -5.73 -5.07
N SER A 293 -16.83 -4.78 -5.96
CA SER A 293 -15.48 -4.30 -6.24
C SER A 293 -15.20 -3.01 -5.50
N GLY A 294 -13.99 -2.85 -4.95
CA GLY A 294 -13.58 -1.62 -4.26
C GLY A 294 -13.12 -0.49 -5.19
N PRO A 295 -12.87 0.72 -4.64
CA PRO A 295 -12.30 1.83 -5.40
C PRO A 295 -10.86 1.56 -5.82
N LEU A 296 -10.46 2.07 -6.99
CA LEU A 296 -9.06 2.11 -7.39
C LEU A 296 -8.25 2.96 -6.39
N GLN A 297 -7.40 2.29 -5.61
CA GLN A 297 -6.67 2.92 -4.49
C GLN A 297 -5.43 3.71 -4.93
N THR A 298 -5.16 4.82 -4.24
CA THR A 298 -3.87 5.52 -4.30
C THR A 298 -2.83 4.76 -3.47
N ARG A 299 -1.55 4.89 -3.83
CA ARG A 299 -0.43 4.36 -3.05
C ARG A 299 0.33 5.53 -2.43
N LYS A 300 0.53 5.45 -1.13
CA LYS A 300 1.13 6.51 -0.31
C LYS A 300 2.64 6.34 -0.23
N TYR A 301 3.38 7.43 -0.42
CA TYR A 301 4.83 7.46 -0.30
C TYR A 301 5.29 8.67 0.52
N SER A 302 6.05 8.44 1.59
CA SER A 302 6.71 9.50 2.34
C SER A 302 7.78 10.17 1.46
N LEU A 303 7.76 11.50 1.42
CA LEU A 303 8.67 12.28 0.59
C LEU A 303 10.09 12.30 1.18
N ALA A 304 11.08 12.09 0.32
CA ALA A 304 12.48 12.10 0.71
C ALA A 304 13.10 13.50 0.68
N ASN A 305 12.53 14.43 -0.09
CA ASN A 305 12.97 15.81 -0.14
C ASN A 305 12.02 16.75 0.59
N TRP A 306 12.58 17.87 1.06
CA TRP A 306 11.83 19.02 1.55
C TRP A 306 12.19 20.23 0.70
N ILE A 307 11.19 21.03 0.33
CA ILE A 307 11.31 22.19 -0.55
C ILE A 307 10.64 23.36 0.20
N PRO A 308 11.39 24.40 0.55
CA PRO A 308 10.80 25.62 1.11
C PRO A 308 9.81 26.21 0.13
N ALA A 309 8.68 26.74 0.62
CA ALA A 309 7.68 27.41 -0.22
C ALA A 309 8.22 28.63 -0.98
N THR A 310 9.38 29.17 -0.57
CA THR A 310 10.07 30.29 -1.21
C THR A 310 10.94 29.88 -2.39
N MET A 311 11.19 28.58 -2.60
CA MET A 311 12.00 28.06 -3.69
C MET A 311 11.10 27.62 -4.86
N PRO A 312 11.63 27.59 -6.10
CA PRO A 312 10.88 27.03 -7.23
C PRO A 312 10.51 25.57 -6.95
N PRO A 313 9.38 25.08 -7.49
CA PRO A 313 8.99 23.70 -7.34
C PRO A 313 10.09 22.79 -7.91
N THR A 314 10.57 21.86 -7.09
CA THR A 314 11.46 20.78 -7.51
C THR A 314 10.66 19.48 -7.61
N PRO A 315 11.10 18.48 -8.37
CA PRO A 315 10.42 17.19 -8.42
C PRO A 315 10.23 16.58 -7.03
N LEU A 316 9.18 15.78 -6.87
CA LEU A 316 8.94 15.01 -5.66
C LEU A 316 9.92 13.84 -5.63
N GLN A 317 10.70 13.69 -4.57
CA GLN A 317 11.64 12.58 -4.45
C GLN A 317 11.04 11.45 -3.63
N LEU A 318 10.96 10.27 -4.21
CA LEU A 318 10.52 9.05 -3.55
C LEU A 318 11.70 8.10 -3.36
N CYS A 319 11.71 7.36 -2.25
CA CYS A 319 12.64 6.28 -1.98
C CYS A 319 11.82 5.01 -1.72
N MET A 320 11.88 4.05 -2.63
CA MET A 320 11.01 2.88 -2.57
C MET A 320 11.72 1.60 -2.99
N ARG A 321 11.21 0.47 -2.51
CA ARG A 321 11.55 -0.84 -3.06
C ARG A 321 10.45 -1.25 -4.03
N GLU A 322 10.85 -1.72 -5.20
CA GLU A 322 9.92 -2.26 -6.16
C GLU A 322 9.26 -3.53 -5.61
N VAL A 323 7.94 -3.62 -5.73
CA VAL A 323 7.20 -4.79 -5.23
C VAL A 323 7.20 -5.85 -6.33
N CYS A 324 7.98 -6.91 -6.09
CA CYS A 324 8.05 -8.09 -6.93
C CYS A 324 7.78 -9.31 -6.05
N ALA A 325 6.79 -10.12 -6.41
CA ALA A 325 6.49 -11.37 -5.70
C ALA A 325 6.43 -12.51 -6.69
N ARG A 326 7.02 -13.66 -6.36
CA ARG A 326 7.01 -14.81 -7.26
C ARG A 326 5.62 -15.48 -7.22
N ARG A 327 5.09 -15.83 -8.40
CA ARG A 327 3.78 -16.48 -8.57
C ARG A 327 3.82 -18.00 -8.36
N SER A 328 4.95 -18.65 -8.61
CA SER A 328 5.08 -20.11 -8.51
C SER A 328 6.30 -20.51 -7.69
N PRO A 329 6.28 -21.58 -6.86
CA PRO A 329 7.47 -22.04 -6.14
C PRO A 329 8.64 -22.40 -7.09
N THR A 330 9.89 -22.37 -6.60
CA THR A 330 11.04 -22.85 -7.39
C THR A 330 10.94 -24.35 -7.59
N SER A 331 11.26 -24.83 -8.79
CA SER A 331 11.60 -26.24 -9.02
C SER A 331 12.74 -26.61 -8.07
N GLY A 332 12.43 -27.29 -6.97
CA GLY A 332 13.41 -27.67 -5.94
C GLY A 332 13.15 -27.13 -4.53
N THR A 333 12.15 -26.26 -4.29
CA THR A 333 11.64 -26.13 -2.91
C THR A 333 10.90 -27.42 -2.58
N PRO A 334 11.22 -28.15 -1.50
CA PRO A 334 10.42 -29.31 -1.13
C PRO A 334 8.97 -28.82 -1.00
N PRO A 335 8.00 -29.48 -1.66
CA PRO A 335 6.60 -29.13 -1.48
C PRO A 335 6.36 -29.17 0.02
N ALA A 336 5.93 -28.06 0.63
CA ALA A 336 5.56 -28.09 2.03
C ALA A 336 4.60 -29.26 2.20
N ALA A 337 5.06 -30.33 2.86
CA ALA A 337 4.38 -31.62 2.89
C ALA A 337 3.00 -31.54 3.59
N ALA A 338 2.65 -30.36 4.10
CA ALA A 338 1.41 -30.02 4.78
C ALA A 338 0.34 -29.34 3.89
N LEU A 339 0.63 -28.89 2.66
CA LEU A 339 -0.41 -28.26 1.82
C LEU A 339 -1.20 -29.30 1.01
N GLY A 340 -2.53 -29.29 1.15
CA GLY A 340 -3.46 -30.09 0.35
C GLY A 340 -3.40 -29.82 -1.16
N ASP A 341 -3.94 -30.72 -1.98
CA ASP A 341 -3.91 -30.61 -3.46
C ASP A 341 -4.76 -29.43 -3.98
N GLU A 342 -5.87 -29.12 -3.31
CA GLU A 342 -6.85 -28.12 -3.76
C GLU A 342 -6.28 -26.69 -3.85
N PRO A 343 -5.62 -26.12 -2.81
CA PRO A 343 -4.98 -24.80 -2.92
C PRO A 343 -3.93 -24.73 -4.04
N ARG A 344 -3.11 -25.78 -4.22
CA ARG A 344 -2.09 -25.81 -5.26
C ARG A 344 -2.69 -25.83 -6.65
N ARG A 345 -3.80 -26.54 -6.81
CA ARG A 345 -4.50 -26.64 -8.09
C ARG A 345 -5.16 -25.33 -8.46
N LEU A 346 -5.85 -24.70 -7.52
CA LEU A 346 -6.46 -23.39 -7.76
C LEU A 346 -5.42 -22.29 -8.01
N ALA A 347 -4.33 -22.26 -7.23
CA ALA A 347 -3.22 -21.34 -7.46
C ALA A 347 -2.61 -21.51 -8.86
N ARG A 348 -2.44 -22.75 -9.34
CA ARG A 348 -1.97 -23.03 -10.70
C ARG A 348 -2.91 -22.41 -11.75
N LEU A 349 -4.23 -22.65 -11.64
CA LEU A 349 -5.21 -22.07 -12.58
C LEU A 349 -5.13 -20.55 -12.64
N PHE A 350 -5.08 -19.88 -11.47
CA PHE A 350 -4.94 -18.42 -11.42
C PHE A 350 -3.63 -17.92 -11.99
N ASN A 351 -2.52 -18.59 -11.68
CA ASN A 351 -1.22 -18.23 -12.21
C ASN A 351 -1.11 -18.46 -13.71
N ASP A 352 -1.74 -19.51 -14.24
CA ASP A 352 -1.75 -19.81 -15.67
C ASP A 352 -2.59 -18.80 -16.45
N ALA A 353 -3.74 -18.37 -15.91
CA ALA A 353 -4.54 -17.28 -16.47
C ALA A 353 -3.72 -15.98 -16.55
N ALA A 354 -3.09 -15.58 -15.45
CA ALA A 354 -2.25 -14.38 -15.40
C ALA A 354 -1.03 -14.46 -16.35
N GLN A 355 -0.39 -15.64 -16.47
CA GLN A 355 0.75 -15.85 -17.36
C GLN A 355 0.37 -15.80 -18.82
N SER A 356 -0.77 -16.38 -19.19
CA SER A 356 -1.26 -16.42 -20.59
C SER A 356 -1.55 -15.02 -21.14
N ALA A 357 -1.92 -14.08 -20.25
CA ALA A 357 -2.20 -12.70 -20.61
C ALA A 357 -0.96 -11.80 -20.65
N SER A 358 0.08 -12.14 -19.88
CA SER A 358 1.30 -11.33 -19.81
C SER A 358 2.19 -11.60 -21.01
N ARG A 359 2.48 -10.55 -21.80
CA ARG A 359 3.46 -10.64 -22.91
C ARG A 359 4.84 -11.11 -22.44
N ASP A 360 5.19 -10.81 -21.18
CA ASP A 360 6.48 -11.14 -20.59
C ASP A 360 6.52 -12.55 -19.96
N HIS A 361 5.41 -13.31 -19.99
CA HIS A 361 5.27 -14.66 -19.41
C HIS A 361 5.85 -14.75 -17.98
N SER A 362 5.85 -13.64 -17.24
CA SER A 362 6.67 -13.52 -16.05
C SER A 362 6.08 -14.35 -14.92
N HIS A 363 6.89 -15.24 -14.33
CA HIS A 363 6.55 -15.96 -13.09
C HIS A 363 6.45 -15.04 -11.85
N PHE A 364 6.22 -13.76 -12.05
CA PHE A 364 6.20 -12.72 -11.02
C PHE A 364 4.91 -11.91 -11.09
N PHE A 365 4.44 -11.53 -9.91
CA PHE A 365 3.53 -10.44 -9.67
C PHE A 365 4.36 -9.18 -9.48
N PHE A 366 3.95 -8.12 -10.17
CA PHE A 366 4.55 -6.80 -10.09
C PHE A 366 3.54 -5.85 -9.46
N GLY A 367 3.98 -5.09 -8.46
CA GLY A 367 3.12 -4.14 -7.76
C GLY A 367 2.52 -3.11 -8.71
N HIS A 368 1.21 -2.87 -8.55
CA HIS A 368 0.43 -2.01 -9.44
C HIS A 368 1.00 -0.60 -9.64
N THR A 369 1.60 -0.03 -8.58
CA THR A 369 2.16 1.34 -8.60
C THR A 369 3.68 1.37 -8.62
N SER A 370 4.36 0.60 -7.77
CA SER A 370 5.83 0.66 -7.65
C SER A 370 6.55 0.18 -8.91
N HIS A 371 6.05 -0.89 -9.56
CA HIS A 371 6.66 -1.39 -10.79
C HIS A 371 6.60 -0.40 -11.96
N PRO A 372 5.44 0.19 -12.33
CA PRO A 372 5.43 1.18 -13.41
C PRO A 372 6.29 2.41 -13.11
N ILE A 373 6.36 2.90 -11.87
CA ILE A 373 7.25 4.01 -11.51
C ILE A 373 8.72 3.61 -11.75
N CYS A 374 9.16 2.49 -11.17
CA CYS A 374 10.54 2.03 -11.30
C CYS A 374 10.91 1.65 -12.74
N SER A 375 9.97 1.06 -13.49
CA SER A 375 10.15 0.71 -14.91
C SER A 375 10.28 1.95 -15.79
N ALA A 376 9.45 2.98 -15.55
CA ALA A 376 9.58 4.27 -16.21
C ALA A 376 10.91 4.94 -15.89
N ALA A 377 11.33 4.93 -14.61
CA ALA A 377 12.60 5.49 -14.18
C ALA A 377 13.82 4.83 -14.85
N ARG A 378 13.77 3.51 -15.09
CA ARG A 378 14.84 2.76 -15.78
C ARG A 378 14.89 2.98 -17.30
N GLY A 379 13.94 3.72 -17.88
CA GLY A 379 13.83 3.87 -19.33
C GLY A 379 13.47 2.57 -20.07
N ALA A 380 12.92 1.57 -19.35
CA ALA A 380 12.52 0.29 -19.92
C ALA A 380 11.15 0.35 -20.63
N ALA A 381 10.42 1.47 -20.52
CA ALA A 381 9.20 1.71 -21.26
C ALA A 381 9.50 2.39 -22.62
N PRO A 382 8.77 2.07 -23.69
CA PRO A 382 8.88 2.78 -24.97
C PRO A 382 8.66 4.29 -24.78
N PRO A 383 9.13 5.15 -25.70
CA PRO A 383 9.02 6.60 -25.59
C PRO A 383 7.59 7.02 -25.24
N VAL A 384 7.50 8.12 -24.47
CA VAL A 384 6.37 8.73 -23.73
C VAL A 384 5.03 8.83 -24.47
N THR A 385 4.95 8.44 -25.74
CA THR A 385 3.69 8.36 -26.49
C THR A 385 2.76 7.23 -26.02
N HIS A 386 3.26 6.17 -25.36
CA HIS A 386 2.47 5.00 -24.91
C HIS A 386 2.65 4.62 -23.43
N SER A 387 3.33 5.45 -22.62
CA SER A 387 3.60 5.14 -21.21
C SER A 387 2.35 5.35 -20.34
N ARG A 388 2.17 4.52 -19.31
CA ARG A 388 1.03 4.62 -18.38
C ARG A 388 0.96 6.04 -17.81
N CYS A 389 -0.22 6.65 -17.83
CA CYS A 389 -0.45 7.90 -17.13
C CYS A 389 -0.29 7.66 -15.62
N LEU A 390 0.54 8.45 -14.96
CA LEU A 390 0.74 8.42 -13.51
C LEU A 390 0.18 9.73 -12.97
N TYR A 391 -0.46 9.69 -11.81
CA TYR A 391 -1.00 10.88 -11.17
C TYR A 391 -0.54 10.98 -9.73
N VAL A 392 -0.38 12.21 -9.24
CA VAL A 392 -0.03 12.52 -7.86
C VAL A 392 -1.09 13.38 -7.20
N GLY A 393 -1.41 13.06 -5.95
CA GLY A 393 -2.32 13.81 -5.09
C GLY A 393 -1.58 14.41 -3.89
N PHE A 394 -1.95 15.63 -3.53
CA PHE A 394 -1.35 16.39 -2.42
C PHE A 394 -2.28 16.54 -1.22
N SER A 395 -3.37 15.76 -1.17
CA SER A 395 -4.42 15.92 -0.16
C SER A 395 -3.91 15.70 1.26
N LEU A 396 -2.86 14.88 1.40
CA LEU A 396 -2.25 14.49 2.67
C LEU A 396 -1.14 15.43 3.17
N PHE A 397 -0.80 16.49 2.43
CA PHE A 397 0.26 17.41 2.85
C PHE A 397 -0.16 18.19 4.10
N GLY A 398 0.67 18.14 5.14
CA GLY A 398 0.45 18.79 6.42
C GLY A 398 -0.66 18.17 7.28
N THR A 399 -1.23 17.03 6.90
CA THR A 399 -2.35 16.41 7.64
C THR A 399 -1.90 15.45 8.73
N SER A 400 -0.70 14.85 8.60
CA SER A 400 -0.22 13.86 9.57
C SER A 400 0.41 14.53 10.80
N LEU A 401 0.08 14.02 11.98
CA LEU A 401 0.74 14.44 13.22
C LEU A 401 2.26 14.22 13.14
N PHE A 402 2.68 13.12 12.49
CA PHE A 402 4.10 12.83 12.25
C PHE A 402 4.82 13.98 11.54
N ALA A 403 4.30 14.47 10.41
CA ALA A 403 4.92 15.55 9.65
C ALA A 403 4.92 16.88 10.43
N GLN A 404 3.82 17.17 11.13
CA GLN A 404 3.71 18.36 11.98
C GLN A 404 4.73 18.35 13.12
N GLN A 405 4.89 17.22 13.81
CA GLN A 405 5.86 17.06 14.89
C GLN A 405 7.30 17.10 14.37
N LEU A 406 7.57 16.49 13.21
CA LEU A 406 8.90 16.50 12.60
C LEU A 406 9.30 17.92 12.17
N GLN A 407 8.37 18.68 11.58
CA GLN A 407 8.57 20.10 11.28
C GLN A 407 8.81 20.91 12.56
N ALA A 408 8.04 20.67 13.63
CA ALA A 408 8.20 21.37 14.91
C ALA A 408 9.59 21.11 15.52
N GLY A 409 10.05 19.85 15.50
CA GLY A 409 11.38 19.46 15.97
C GLY A 409 12.51 20.11 15.16
N CYS A 410 12.41 20.10 13.83
CA CYS A 410 13.39 20.77 12.98
C CYS A 410 13.43 22.29 13.22
N THR A 411 12.25 22.91 13.40
CA THR A 411 12.16 24.36 13.68
C THR A 411 12.81 24.70 15.01
N ALA A 412 12.54 23.91 16.05
CA ALA A 412 13.08 24.12 17.39
C ALA A 412 14.61 24.04 17.42
N LEU A 413 15.21 23.12 16.66
CA LEU A 413 16.68 22.99 16.54
C LEU A 413 17.33 24.20 15.85
N CYS A 414 16.61 24.85 14.94
CA CYS A 414 17.14 25.93 14.12
C CYS A 414 16.93 27.33 14.72
N ASP A 415 16.14 27.46 15.79
CA ASP A 415 15.85 28.75 16.44
C ASP A 415 16.87 29.03 17.57
N PRO A 416 17.74 30.04 17.43
CA PRO A 416 18.74 30.39 18.44
C PRO A 416 18.13 30.84 19.78
N ALA A 417 16.91 31.40 19.76
CA ALA A 417 16.20 31.83 20.97
C ALA A 417 15.65 30.62 21.74
N LEU A 418 15.16 29.60 21.01
CA LEU A 418 14.66 28.35 21.60
C LEU A 418 15.79 27.37 21.96
N ALA A 419 16.95 27.44 21.30
CA ALA A 419 18.12 26.62 21.61
C ALA A 419 18.68 26.90 23.02
N LYS A 420 18.41 28.08 23.61
CA LYS A 420 18.77 28.42 25.00
C LYS A 420 17.80 27.83 26.03
N SER A 421 16.54 27.56 25.66
CA SER A 421 15.57 26.87 26.50
C SER A 421 15.65 25.37 26.22
N ALA A 422 16.45 24.63 26.98
CA ALA A 422 16.64 23.17 26.98
C ALA A 422 15.53 22.33 26.31
N ARG A 423 15.53 22.26 24.97
CA ARG A 423 14.79 21.24 24.20
C ARG A 423 15.79 20.17 23.79
N GLY A 424 15.43 18.92 24.03
CA GLY A 424 16.31 17.78 23.81
C GLY A 424 16.60 17.52 22.33
N PRO A 425 17.51 16.56 22.04
CA PRO A 425 17.95 16.27 20.69
C PRO A 425 16.84 15.63 19.84
N LEU A 426 17.02 15.70 18.52
CA LEU A 426 16.17 15.04 17.53
C LEU A 426 16.81 13.71 17.10
N LEU A 427 16.15 12.60 17.39
CA LEU A 427 16.61 11.25 17.05
C LEU A 427 15.85 10.75 15.82
N LEU A 428 16.56 10.47 14.73
CA LEU A 428 15.99 10.00 13.46
C LEU A 428 16.43 8.56 13.21
N VAL A 429 15.50 7.61 13.27
CA VAL A 429 15.77 6.16 13.11
C VAL A 429 15.09 5.64 11.85
N GLY A 430 15.85 5.42 10.79
CA GLY A 430 15.35 4.94 9.50
C GLY A 430 15.71 3.48 9.23
N CYS A 431 14.72 2.66 8.87
CA CYS A 431 14.94 1.26 8.47
C CYS A 431 14.64 1.06 6.97
N GLY A 432 15.68 0.87 6.15
CA GLY A 432 15.56 0.68 4.70
C GLY A 432 15.02 1.92 4.01
N THR A 433 13.90 1.80 3.29
CA THR A 433 13.18 2.96 2.72
C THR A 433 12.64 3.89 3.81
N GLY A 434 12.65 3.44 5.09
CA GLY A 434 12.35 4.18 6.33
C GLY A 434 13.01 5.53 6.43
N ILE A 435 14.18 5.66 5.80
CA ILE A 435 14.97 6.88 5.83
C ILE A 435 14.31 8.05 5.07
N ALA A 436 13.36 7.80 4.17
CA ALA A 436 12.78 8.81 3.28
C ALA A 436 12.25 10.05 4.04
N PRO A 437 11.24 9.97 4.92
CA PRO A 437 10.72 11.14 5.62
C PRO A 437 11.80 11.86 6.44
N LEU A 438 12.76 11.12 6.97
CA LEU A 438 13.87 11.64 7.79
C LEU A 438 14.89 12.42 6.94
N MET A 439 15.08 12.06 5.67
CA MET A 439 15.92 12.82 4.74
C MET A 439 15.31 14.19 4.39
N ALA A 440 13.99 14.30 4.38
CA ALA A 440 13.31 15.59 4.19
C ALA A 440 13.64 16.54 5.34
N ALA A 441 13.60 16.06 6.58
CA ALA A 441 14.01 16.80 7.77
C ALA A 441 15.50 17.17 7.71
N LEU A 442 16.35 16.22 7.33
CA LEU A 442 17.79 16.45 7.20
C LEU A 442 18.11 17.57 6.21
N ARG A 443 17.42 17.61 5.07
CA ARG A 443 17.59 18.68 4.06
C ARG A 443 17.17 20.05 4.59
N GLN A 444 16.10 20.11 5.39
CA GLN A 444 15.73 21.35 6.07
C GLN A 444 16.82 21.81 7.03
N LEU A 445 17.34 20.91 7.87
CA LEU A 445 18.44 21.21 8.79
C LEU A 445 19.71 21.66 8.04
N MET A 446 20.06 21.00 6.93
CA MET A 446 21.20 21.39 6.09
C MET A 446 21.05 22.80 5.51
N MET A 447 19.86 23.14 4.97
CA MET A 447 19.60 24.49 4.47
C MET A 447 19.71 25.55 5.57
N ARG A 448 19.14 25.27 6.75
CA ARG A 448 19.24 26.17 7.90
C ARG A 448 20.69 26.33 8.37
N ARG A 449 21.43 25.24 8.39
CA ARG A 449 22.85 25.22 8.79
C ARG A 449 23.73 26.13 7.93
N ALA A 450 23.40 26.28 6.65
CA ALA A 450 24.12 27.19 5.75
C ALA A 450 24.08 28.67 6.16
N SER A 451 23.15 29.05 7.06
CA SER A 451 23.05 30.41 7.61
C SER A 451 23.81 30.61 8.93
N PHE A 452 24.49 29.58 9.44
CA PHE A 452 25.28 29.65 10.68
C PHE A 452 26.77 29.82 10.37
N ASP A 453 27.50 30.47 11.28
CA ASP A 453 28.94 30.67 11.14
C ASP A 453 29.70 29.34 11.13
N ALA A 454 30.75 29.28 10.31
CA ALA A 454 31.70 28.17 10.31
C ALA A 454 32.29 27.99 11.72
N GLY A 455 32.13 26.80 12.31
CA GLY A 455 32.57 26.49 13.68
C GLY A 455 31.47 26.57 14.75
N SER A 456 30.25 26.99 14.40
CA SER A 456 29.08 26.86 15.29
C SER A 456 28.91 25.38 15.73
N PRO A 457 28.44 25.09 16.96
CA PRO A 457 28.21 23.71 17.37
C PRO A 457 27.19 23.04 16.46
N PRO A 458 27.31 21.73 16.15
CA PRO A 458 26.34 21.04 15.30
C PRO A 458 24.95 21.06 15.93
N PHE A 459 23.90 21.01 15.11
CA PHE A 459 22.56 20.78 15.65
C PHE A 459 22.51 19.44 16.36
N PRO A 460 21.88 19.33 17.55
CA PRO A 460 21.78 18.08 18.30
C PRO A 460 20.76 17.13 17.64
N CYS A 461 21.09 16.67 16.43
CA CYS A 461 20.34 15.70 15.65
C CYS A 461 21.20 14.44 15.46
N TRP A 462 20.61 13.28 15.72
CA TRP A 462 21.25 11.97 15.59
C TRP A 462 20.50 11.14 14.56
N VAL A 463 21.24 10.43 13.70
CA VAL A 463 20.67 9.58 12.66
C VAL A 463 21.15 8.14 12.83
N PHE A 464 20.21 7.20 12.88
CA PHE A 464 20.47 5.76 12.87
C PHE A 464 19.84 5.15 11.61
N TYR A 465 20.64 4.54 10.74
CA TYR A 465 20.16 4.01 9.45
C TYR A 465 20.45 2.51 9.28
N GLY A 466 19.39 1.69 9.21
CA GLY A 466 19.50 0.26 8.94
C GLY A 466 19.25 -0.11 7.48
N ALA A 467 20.05 -1.01 6.93
CA ALA A 467 19.82 -1.59 5.60
C ALA A 467 20.21 -3.08 5.55
N ARG A 468 19.98 -3.75 4.40
CA ARG A 468 20.44 -5.14 4.19
C ARG A 468 21.92 -5.17 3.85
N THR A 469 22.33 -4.33 2.92
CA THR A 469 23.67 -4.23 2.36
C THR A 469 24.06 -2.76 2.28
N LYS A 470 25.35 -2.48 2.08
CA LYS A 470 25.87 -1.12 1.94
C LYS A 470 25.27 -0.40 0.72
N ALA A 471 25.04 -1.13 -0.37
CA ALA A 471 24.42 -0.60 -1.58
C ALA A 471 22.98 -0.10 -1.35
N GLU A 472 22.27 -0.64 -0.35
CA GLU A 472 20.93 -0.18 0.01
C GLU A 472 20.93 1.09 0.89
N LEU A 473 22.10 1.56 1.36
CA LEU A 473 22.22 2.83 2.09
C LEU A 473 22.19 4.03 1.12
N MET A 474 21.07 4.22 0.42
CA MET A 474 20.93 5.19 -0.68
C MET A 474 21.30 6.64 -0.34
N TYR A 475 21.26 7.01 0.94
CA TYR A 475 21.55 8.35 1.43
C TYR A 475 22.81 8.44 2.31
N HIS A 476 23.65 7.40 2.34
CA HIS A 476 24.84 7.35 3.19
C HIS A 476 25.73 8.59 3.04
N GLU A 477 26.12 8.91 1.80
CA GLU A 477 27.00 10.06 1.49
C GLU A 477 26.34 11.40 1.84
N ALA A 478 25.03 11.53 1.59
CA ALA A 478 24.29 12.74 1.91
C ALA A 478 24.23 12.99 3.44
N ILE A 479 24.05 11.92 4.22
CA ILE A 479 24.04 12.01 5.69
C ILE A 479 25.44 12.32 6.22
N GLN A 480 26.49 11.69 5.69
CA GLN A 480 27.87 12.03 6.05
C GLN A 480 28.21 13.49 5.74
N GLN A 481 27.72 14.02 4.61
CA GLN A 481 27.88 15.44 4.29
C GLN A 481 27.14 16.34 5.29
N ALA A 482 25.95 15.94 5.74
CA ALA A 482 25.23 16.67 6.77
C ALA A 482 25.96 16.68 8.12
N VAL A 483 26.65 15.58 8.48
CA VAL A 483 27.53 15.52 9.65
C VAL A 483 28.69 16.49 9.48
N ARG A 484 29.39 16.48 8.33
CA ARG A 484 30.49 17.41 8.05
C ARG A 484 30.06 18.88 8.10
N ALA A 485 28.85 19.18 7.66
CA ALA A 485 28.28 20.53 7.72
C ALA A 485 27.81 20.93 9.14
N GLY A 486 27.71 19.99 10.08
CA GLY A 486 27.16 20.20 11.41
C GLY A 486 25.63 20.36 11.44
N ALA A 487 24.93 19.90 10.41
CA ALA A 487 23.48 19.78 10.43
C ALA A 487 23.02 18.54 11.24
N VAL A 488 23.92 17.56 11.38
CA VAL A 488 23.77 16.35 12.20
C VAL A 488 24.96 16.25 13.13
N ALA A 489 24.72 15.97 14.41
CA ALA A 489 25.77 15.76 15.39
C ALA A 489 26.34 14.34 15.31
N HIS A 490 25.50 13.34 15.04
CA HIS A 490 25.92 11.94 15.04
C HIS A 490 25.21 11.11 13.98
N TYR A 491 25.93 10.21 13.32
CA TYR A 491 25.37 9.27 12.34
C TYR A 491 26.01 7.89 12.50
N GLU A 492 25.17 6.85 12.60
CA GLU A 492 25.58 5.46 12.52
C GLU A 492 24.66 4.65 11.62
N TYR A 493 25.20 3.56 11.07
CA TYR A 493 24.45 2.61 10.25
C TYR A 493 24.69 1.16 10.66
N ALA A 494 23.72 0.32 10.29
CA ALA A 494 23.72 -1.11 10.55
C ALA A 494 23.35 -1.88 9.27
N LEU A 495 24.06 -2.98 9.01
CA LEU A 495 23.81 -3.86 7.86
C LEU A 495 23.43 -5.26 8.35
N SER A 496 22.28 -5.75 7.90
CA SER A 496 21.72 -7.01 8.40
C SER A 496 22.22 -8.26 7.66
N ARG A 497 22.74 -8.10 6.44
CA ARG A 497 23.16 -9.19 5.53
C ARG A 497 24.59 -9.05 5.02
N GLU A 498 25.30 -8.00 5.42
CA GLU A 498 26.67 -7.72 5.01
C GLU A 498 27.49 -7.33 6.25
N SER A 499 28.79 -7.61 6.21
CA SER A 499 29.75 -7.13 7.20
C SER A 499 30.60 -6.04 6.57
N ASP A 500 30.48 -4.83 7.07
CA ASP A 500 31.30 -3.68 6.68
C ASP A 500 32.09 -3.18 7.91
N PRO A 501 33.41 -2.88 7.79
CA PRO A 501 34.21 -2.42 8.91
C PRO A 501 33.72 -1.15 9.59
N GLY A 502 32.95 -0.30 8.89
CA GLY A 502 32.38 0.93 9.41
C GLY A 502 30.98 0.75 10.02
N GLN A 503 30.39 -0.45 9.99
CA GLN A 503 29.10 -0.71 10.62
C GLN A 503 29.25 -0.93 12.13
N HIS A 504 28.29 -0.42 12.91
CA HIS A 504 28.35 -0.46 14.37
C HIS A 504 27.33 -1.41 15.01
N GLY A 505 26.59 -2.15 14.18
CA GLY A 505 25.56 -3.11 14.57
C GLY A 505 24.98 -3.85 13.36
N ARG A 506 24.14 -4.86 13.61
CA ARG A 506 23.44 -5.62 12.58
C ARG A 506 22.06 -5.04 12.29
N HIS A 507 21.42 -4.48 13.31
CA HIS A 507 20.13 -3.81 13.24
C HIS A 507 20.20 -2.43 13.91
N VAL A 508 19.24 -1.54 13.59
CA VAL A 508 19.16 -0.22 14.24
C VAL A 508 18.98 -0.32 15.75
N THR A 509 18.35 -1.40 16.23
CA THR A 509 18.21 -1.69 17.65
C THR A 509 19.56 -1.84 18.34
N ASP A 510 20.56 -2.43 17.66
CA ASP A 510 21.91 -2.57 18.20
C ASP A 510 22.57 -1.20 18.35
N LEU A 511 22.37 -0.31 17.38
CA LEU A 511 22.88 1.06 17.41
C LEU A 511 22.23 1.87 18.55
N VAL A 512 20.90 1.82 18.64
CA VAL A 512 20.16 2.52 19.70
C VAL A 512 20.55 1.98 21.08
N LYS A 513 20.69 0.67 21.23
CA LYS A 513 21.10 0.02 22.49
C LYS A 513 22.53 0.39 22.90
N ARG A 514 23.45 0.50 21.93
CA ARG A 514 24.83 0.95 22.16
C ARG A 514 24.88 2.36 22.77
N HIS A 515 23.93 3.22 22.39
CA HIS A 515 23.80 4.60 22.88
C HIS A 515 22.66 4.79 23.88
N ARG A 516 22.26 3.72 24.59
CA ARG A 516 21.07 3.71 25.46
C ARG A 516 21.01 4.86 26.46
N GLU A 517 22.14 5.25 27.07
CA GLU A 517 22.19 6.32 28.07
C GLU A 517 21.90 7.67 27.44
N THR A 518 22.51 7.95 26.29
CA THR A 518 22.27 9.18 25.52
C THR A 518 20.85 9.24 24.98
N VAL A 519 20.33 8.12 24.47
CA VAL A 519 18.96 8.05 23.92
C VAL A 519 17.92 8.16 25.04
N ALA A 520 18.09 7.48 26.16
CA ALA A 520 17.19 7.60 27.31
C ALA A 520 17.23 9.01 27.89
N GLY A 521 18.42 9.59 28.08
CA GLY A 521 18.58 10.97 28.54
C GLY A 521 17.92 11.99 27.59
N ALA A 522 18.03 11.79 26.28
CA ALA A 522 17.33 12.59 25.28
C ALA A 522 15.80 12.51 25.44
N LEU A 523 15.26 11.30 25.59
CA LEU A 523 13.84 11.05 25.82
C LEU A 523 13.35 11.49 27.21
N GLN A 524 14.24 11.76 28.16
CA GLN A 524 13.87 12.41 29.43
C GLN A 524 13.91 13.95 29.31
N ALA A 525 14.90 14.48 28.59
CA ALA A 525 15.16 15.92 28.45
C ALA A 525 14.34 16.61 27.33
N ALA A 526 13.06 16.29 27.19
CA ALA A 526 12.17 16.87 26.15
C ALA A 526 12.62 16.64 24.68
N GLY A 527 13.53 15.70 24.41
CA GLY A 527 13.91 15.31 23.05
C GLY A 527 12.79 14.57 22.32
N GLN A 528 12.89 14.52 20.99
CA GLN A 528 11.94 13.86 20.10
C GLN A 528 12.62 12.75 19.29
N ALA A 529 11.95 11.61 19.15
CA ALA A 529 12.37 10.49 18.33
C ALA A 529 11.35 10.25 17.20
N PHE A 530 11.88 10.00 16.00
CA PHE A 530 11.12 9.66 14.80
C PHE A 530 11.67 8.35 14.25
N VAL A 531 10.83 7.32 14.22
CA VAL A 531 11.21 5.95 13.83
C VAL A 531 10.37 5.53 12.63
N CYS A 532 11.02 5.20 11.52
CA CYS A 532 10.35 4.99 10.24
C CYS A 532 10.83 3.71 9.56
N GLY A 533 9.90 2.95 8.98
CA GLY A 533 10.21 1.73 8.22
C GLY A 533 9.22 0.58 8.42
N PRO A 534 9.63 -0.66 8.11
CA PRO A 534 8.73 -1.81 8.18
C PRO A 534 8.32 -2.11 9.62
N ALA A 535 7.03 -2.42 9.80
CA ALA A 535 6.42 -2.66 11.11
C ALA A 535 7.21 -3.63 12.02
N THR A 536 7.75 -4.73 11.49
CA THR A 536 8.55 -5.68 12.28
C THR A 536 9.82 -5.06 12.87
N ALA A 537 10.48 -4.16 12.14
CA ALA A 537 11.65 -3.45 12.64
C ALA A 537 11.26 -2.41 13.70
N LEU A 538 10.15 -1.68 13.47
CA LEU A 538 9.67 -0.65 14.38
C LEU A 538 9.16 -1.24 15.69
N GLN A 539 8.52 -2.41 15.65
CA GLN A 539 8.15 -3.16 16.85
C GLN A 539 9.40 -3.52 17.67
N GLY A 540 10.50 -3.93 17.01
CA GLY A 540 11.79 -4.18 17.68
C GLY A 540 12.35 -2.92 18.36
N VAL A 541 12.28 -1.76 17.71
CA VAL A 541 12.72 -0.48 18.30
C VAL A 541 11.82 -0.08 19.47
N ARG A 542 10.49 -0.20 19.34
CA ARG A 542 9.54 0.11 20.41
C ARG A 542 9.77 -0.77 21.64
N GLN A 543 9.97 -2.08 21.44
CA GLN A 543 10.28 -3.01 22.54
C GLN A 543 11.62 -2.72 23.20
N LEU A 544 12.63 -2.33 22.42
CA LEU A 544 13.91 -1.88 22.97
C LEU A 544 13.72 -0.63 23.85
N ILE A 545 12.97 0.37 23.38
CA ILE A 545 12.71 1.58 24.17
C ILE A 545 11.95 1.23 25.45
N LYS A 546 10.92 0.38 25.34
CA LYS A 546 10.09 -0.07 26.47
C LYS A 546 10.92 -0.73 27.56
N ARG A 547 11.67 -1.77 27.20
CA ARG A 547 12.26 -2.72 28.14
C ARG A 547 13.69 -2.39 28.56
N ASP A 548 14.47 -1.78 27.68
CA ASP A 548 15.91 -1.59 27.90
C ASP A 548 16.30 -0.13 28.15
N LEU A 549 15.50 0.85 27.71
CA LEU A 549 15.85 2.27 27.82
C LEU A 549 15.04 3.00 28.90
N LEU A 550 13.74 2.75 28.96
CA LEU A 550 12.84 3.48 29.85
C LEU A 550 12.39 2.68 31.08
N ALA A 551 12.68 1.39 31.16
CA ALA A 551 12.27 0.55 32.29
C ALA A 551 13.06 0.88 33.57
N GLU A 552 12.33 0.97 34.67
CA GLU A 552 12.86 1.09 36.03
C GLU A 552 12.72 -0.25 36.79
N PRO A 553 13.51 -0.49 37.87
CA PRO A 553 13.58 -1.80 38.54
C PRO A 553 12.24 -2.35 39.04
N ASP A 554 11.29 -1.48 39.39
CA ASP A 554 9.99 -1.84 39.96
C ASP A 554 8.83 -1.72 38.95
N ASP A 555 9.12 -1.42 37.68
CA ASP A 555 8.07 -1.31 36.67
C ASP A 555 7.50 -2.69 36.28
N ASP A 556 6.18 -2.81 36.28
CA ASP A 556 5.47 -3.86 35.55
C ASP A 556 5.27 -3.47 34.06
N ASP A 557 4.77 -4.42 33.25
CA ASP A 557 4.57 -4.20 31.81
C ASP A 557 3.58 -3.05 31.52
N SER A 558 2.58 -2.86 32.39
CA SER A 558 1.56 -1.81 32.23
C SER A 558 2.16 -0.42 32.41
N VAL A 559 3.04 -0.25 33.41
CA VAL A 559 3.73 1.02 33.65
C VAL A 559 4.68 1.36 32.49
N GLN A 560 5.42 0.37 31.98
CA GLN A 560 6.31 0.57 30.84
C GLN A 560 5.53 0.98 29.58
N GLU A 561 4.39 0.33 29.35
CA GLU A 561 3.51 0.63 28.23
C GLU A 561 2.91 2.03 28.34
N GLN A 562 2.42 2.41 29.53
CA GLN A 562 1.89 3.75 29.79
C GLN A 562 2.94 4.84 29.57
N ARG A 563 4.20 4.61 29.97
CA ARG A 563 5.29 5.57 29.75
C ARG A 563 5.58 5.81 28.27
N LEU A 564 5.48 4.77 27.44
CA LEU A 564 5.57 4.90 25.98
C LEU A 564 4.40 5.69 25.40
N LEU A 565 3.17 5.35 25.79
CA LEU A 565 1.97 6.03 25.31
C LEU A 565 2.00 7.53 25.63
N LEU A 566 2.46 7.92 26.82
CA LEU A 566 2.62 9.32 27.18
C LEU A 566 3.66 10.06 26.31
N LEU A 567 4.73 9.39 25.87
CA LEU A 567 5.69 9.96 24.94
C LEU A 567 5.12 10.08 23.52
N GLU A 568 4.33 9.10 23.09
CA GLU A 568 3.64 9.10 21.79
C GLU A 568 2.58 10.21 21.74
N GLU A 569 1.73 10.32 22.77
CA GLU A 569 0.70 11.36 22.90
C GLU A 569 1.31 12.77 22.98
N ALA A 570 2.47 12.91 23.64
CA ALA A 570 3.20 14.17 23.69
C ALA A 570 3.94 14.52 22.38
N GLY A 571 3.88 13.68 21.34
CA GLY A 571 4.60 13.90 20.06
C GLY A 571 6.11 13.79 20.20
N ARG A 572 6.59 13.10 21.24
CA ARG A 572 8.01 12.93 21.56
C ARG A 572 8.57 11.59 21.09
N LEU A 573 7.72 10.60 20.88
CA LEU A 573 8.06 9.35 20.23
C LEU A 573 7.08 9.13 19.08
N ASN A 574 7.57 9.19 17.84
CA ASN A 574 6.73 9.18 16.65
C ASN A 574 7.13 8.02 15.76
N PHE A 575 6.16 7.22 15.34
CA PHE A 575 6.37 6.10 14.42
C PHE A 575 5.69 6.38 13.07
N ASP A 576 6.42 6.26 11.97
CA ASP A 576 5.86 6.18 10.61
C ASP A 576 6.02 4.74 10.12
N ILE A 577 4.95 3.98 10.24
CA ILE A 577 4.93 2.56 9.96
C ILE A 577 4.25 2.40 8.60
N TRP A 578 5.01 1.89 7.64
CA TRP A 578 4.40 1.16 6.56
C TRP A 578 4.77 -0.28 6.71
N SER A 579 3.95 -1.09 6.10
CA SER A 579 4.08 -2.50 6.21
C SER A 579 3.90 -3.09 4.83
N THR A 580 4.48 -4.27 4.65
CA THR A 580 3.84 -5.20 3.74
C THR A 580 2.51 -5.66 4.35
N GLY A 581 2.22 -5.52 5.65
CA GLY A 581 0.88 -5.65 6.24
C GLY A 581 0.81 -5.15 7.69
N ASN A 582 -0.26 -4.44 8.06
CA ASN A 582 -0.33 -3.66 9.30
C ASN A 582 -0.28 -4.58 10.53
N ILE A 583 0.49 -4.22 11.56
CA ILE A 583 0.76 -5.07 12.76
C ILE A 583 0.59 -4.29 14.07
N PHE A 584 0.14 -3.04 14.02
CA PHE A 584 -0.31 -2.35 15.23
C PHE A 584 -1.82 -2.56 15.35
N GLU A 585 -2.14 -3.83 15.58
CA GLU A 585 -3.24 -4.42 16.34
C GLU A 585 -3.08 -5.96 16.31
#